data_AF-A0A9Q0TQI3-F1
#
_entry.id   AF-A0A9Q0TQI3-F1
#
_cell.length_a   1.000
_cell.length_b   1.000
_cell.length_c   1.000
_cell.angle_alpha   90.00
_cell.angle_beta   90.00
_cell.angle_gamma   90.00
#
_symmetry.space_group_name_H-M   'P 1'
#
loop_
_entity.id
_entity.type
_entity.pdbx_description
1 polymer ?
#
loop_
_entity_poly.entity_id
_entity_poly.type
_entity_poly.pdbx_seq_one_letter_code
_entity_poly.pdbx_strand_id
1 'polypeptide(L)'
;MAEQGQERRRRLVLVAAPFQGHINPLLQLSAVLHSKGFSITIVHTQFNSPDPSNYPEFNFLFIQDGLSDHDVASLDLTAIVLVLNEKCQLPFQECLARLVKEQETRDDGIACVIYDELSYFSEAAARNLKLPSIIFRTSNANTFLARSVIIEMYVQGRIPLADPLSQKAVLEHPPLRERDLPISSFGPMKNFFNLIGNVRDVRRSSAIVYNTMDCLEGSSIAKLQQLCHVPIFAIGPIHMIVPAPSCSLLEEDTDCMSWLDRQAPSSVIYGSEQVESLPDGFRAIVGEQQGRVVKWAPQKEVLAHNAVGGFWSHCGWNSLLESISEGVPLICRPSFGDQKVTARYVSQVWRVGLHLEDELERGEIESVIRRLMADKEGDEMRQRAMNLKEKAELCIRTGGSSSNSLNKHTMRFRHSCRKQEAKDAKKPRMESCSVTADKVLHTDGKDCGLDYANENDGFGSLDENKDYENGSDDDYGNSLW
;
A
#
# COMPACT_ATOMS: atom_id res chain seq x y z
N MET A 1 -44.64 -0.57 20.69
CA MET A 1 -43.59 -0.87 19.69
C MET A 1 -42.31 -0.29 20.23
N ALA A 2 -41.35 -1.15 20.60
CA ALA A 2 -40.09 -0.70 21.19
C ALA A 2 -39.21 -0.08 20.08
N GLU A 3 -38.73 1.14 20.33
CA GLU A 3 -37.63 1.75 19.58
C GLU A 3 -36.42 0.80 19.64
N GLN A 4 -36.03 0.24 18.49
CA GLN A 4 -34.75 -0.44 18.37
C GLN A 4 -33.66 0.61 18.52
N GLY A 5 -33.03 0.65 19.71
CA GLY A 5 -31.91 1.53 19.99
C GLY A 5 -30.80 1.35 18.94
N GLN A 6 -30.42 2.46 18.31
CA GLN A 6 -29.35 2.50 17.33
C GLN A 6 -28.05 2.02 18.00
N GLU A 7 -27.55 0.86 17.55
CA GLU A 7 -26.39 0.21 18.13
C GLU A 7 -25.17 1.16 18.08
N ARG A 8 -24.50 1.36 19.22
CA ARG A 8 -23.36 2.29 19.34
C ARG A 8 -22.20 1.85 18.45
N ARG A 9 -21.95 2.55 17.34
CA ARG A 9 -20.83 2.26 16.43
C ARG A 9 -19.62 3.13 16.79
N ARG A 10 -18.54 2.52 17.28
CA ARG A 10 -17.29 3.23 17.50
C ARG A 10 -16.62 3.60 16.19
N ARG A 11 -15.87 4.70 16.20
CA ARG A 11 -15.21 5.23 15.00
C ARG A 11 -13.80 4.65 14.80
N LEU A 12 -13.47 4.28 13.57
CA LEU A 12 -12.11 4.03 13.12
C LEU A 12 -11.71 5.15 12.16
N VAL A 13 -10.53 5.73 12.39
CA VAL A 13 -9.94 6.73 11.50
C VAL A 13 -8.89 6.03 10.65
N LEU A 14 -9.08 5.98 9.34
CA LEU A 14 -8.16 5.35 8.40
C LEU A 14 -7.42 6.42 7.59
N VAL A 15 -6.10 6.33 7.48
CA VAL A 15 -5.27 7.32 6.77
C VAL A 15 -4.63 6.67 5.55
N ALA A 16 -4.96 7.18 4.36
CA ALA A 16 -4.43 6.69 3.10
C ALA A 16 -3.06 7.28 2.78
N ALA A 17 -2.22 6.50 2.09
CA ALA A 17 -1.14 7.07 1.30
C ALA A 17 -1.70 7.41 -0.09
N PRO A 18 -1.34 8.55 -0.70
CA PRO A 18 -1.97 9.05 -1.93
C PRO A 18 -1.46 8.37 -3.21
N PHE A 19 -1.46 7.04 -3.20
CA PHE A 19 -1.09 6.21 -4.33
C PHE A 19 -2.19 5.18 -4.53
N GLN A 20 -2.61 4.94 -5.77
CA GLN A 20 -3.77 4.10 -6.05
C GLN A 20 -3.63 2.68 -5.48
N GLY A 21 -2.44 2.08 -5.59
CA GLY A 21 -2.10 0.79 -4.97
C GLY A 21 -2.19 0.76 -3.43
N HIS A 22 -2.33 1.91 -2.78
CA HIS A 22 -2.52 2.05 -1.33
C HIS A 22 -3.95 2.47 -0.97
N ILE A 23 -4.55 3.38 -1.74
CA ILE A 23 -5.93 3.87 -1.55
C ILE A 23 -6.93 2.71 -1.66
N ASN A 24 -6.86 1.94 -2.76
CA ASN A 24 -7.80 0.87 -3.04
C ASN A 24 -7.88 -0.17 -1.92
N PRO A 25 -6.76 -0.81 -1.50
CA PRO A 25 -6.81 -1.78 -0.41
C PRO A 25 -7.21 -1.15 0.94
N LEU A 26 -6.92 0.13 1.20
CA LEU A 26 -7.38 0.78 2.44
C LEU A 26 -8.90 0.97 2.44
N LEU A 27 -9.50 1.37 1.31
CA LEU A 27 -10.95 1.49 1.17
C LEU A 27 -11.64 0.12 1.25
N GLN A 28 -11.06 -0.91 0.66
CA GLN A 28 -11.53 -2.30 0.81
C GLN A 28 -11.49 -2.75 2.27
N LEU A 29 -10.38 -2.50 2.99
CA LEU A 29 -10.30 -2.76 4.43
C LEU A 29 -11.36 -1.98 5.21
N SER A 30 -11.60 -0.73 4.83
CA SER A 30 -12.63 0.13 5.45
C SER A 30 -14.02 -0.45 5.28
N ALA A 31 -14.38 -0.94 4.09
CA ALA A 31 -15.64 -1.64 3.83
C ALA A 31 -15.77 -2.93 4.66
N VAL A 32 -14.69 -3.72 4.78
CA VAL A 32 -14.66 -4.89 5.66
C VAL A 32 -14.94 -4.49 7.10
N LEU A 33 -14.29 -3.45 7.62
CA LEU A 33 -14.47 -2.99 9.00
C LEU A 33 -15.85 -2.37 9.23
N HIS A 34 -16.39 -1.63 8.26
CA HIS A 34 -17.75 -1.10 8.29
C HIS A 34 -18.78 -2.24 8.42
N SER A 35 -18.63 -3.32 7.65
CA SER A 35 -19.48 -4.51 7.74
C SER A 35 -19.45 -5.19 9.13
N LYS A 36 -18.41 -4.93 9.92
CA LYS A 36 -18.27 -5.43 11.31
C LYS A 36 -18.85 -4.48 12.37
N GLY A 37 -19.48 -3.38 11.94
CA GLY A 37 -20.22 -2.44 12.80
C GLY A 37 -19.40 -1.24 13.28
N PHE A 38 -18.26 -0.93 12.66
CA PHE A 38 -17.52 0.30 12.95
C PHE A 38 -18.03 1.46 12.09
N SER A 39 -18.02 2.67 12.64
CA SER A 39 -18.15 3.89 11.84
C SER A 39 -16.78 4.19 11.22
N ILE A 40 -16.75 4.54 9.94
CA ILE A 40 -15.51 4.78 9.22
C ILE A 40 -15.30 6.27 8.98
N THR A 41 -14.08 6.73 9.20
CA THR A 41 -13.61 8.03 8.73
C THR A 41 -12.32 7.85 7.95
N ILE A 42 -12.32 8.24 6.68
CA ILE A 42 -11.15 8.23 5.81
C ILE A 42 -10.50 9.61 5.87
N VAL A 43 -9.20 9.66 6.12
CA VAL A 43 -8.40 10.87 6.02
C VAL A 43 -7.47 10.74 4.83
N HIS A 44 -7.51 11.74 3.95
CA HIS A 44 -6.72 11.77 2.71
C HIS A 44 -6.15 13.16 2.45
N THR A 45 -5.13 13.20 1.60
CA THR A 45 -4.44 14.41 1.13
C THR A 45 -5.09 14.99 -0.12
N GLN A 46 -4.57 16.11 -0.64
CA GLN A 46 -5.00 16.72 -1.91
C GLN A 46 -4.48 15.92 -3.08
N PHE A 47 -3.19 15.60 -3.04
CA PHE A 47 -2.56 14.74 -4.02
C PHE A 47 -3.30 13.39 -4.06
N ASN A 48 -3.81 13.00 -5.24
CA ASN A 48 -4.58 11.78 -5.50
C ASN A 48 -5.71 11.52 -4.50
N SER A 49 -6.65 12.45 -4.35
CA SER A 49 -7.79 12.28 -3.44
C SER A 49 -8.79 11.24 -3.96
N PRO A 50 -9.26 10.29 -3.12
CA PRO A 50 -10.34 9.38 -3.48
C PRO A 50 -11.67 10.12 -3.63
N ASP A 51 -12.56 9.65 -4.51
CA ASP A 51 -13.92 10.19 -4.64
C ASP A 51 -14.81 9.68 -3.49
N PRO A 52 -15.30 10.56 -2.59
CA PRO A 52 -16.21 10.18 -1.50
C PRO A 52 -17.54 9.60 -1.98
N SER A 53 -17.97 9.89 -3.22
CA SER A 53 -19.24 9.43 -3.76
C SER A 53 -19.32 7.89 -3.89
N ASN A 54 -18.17 7.24 -4.00
CA ASN A 54 -18.05 5.78 -4.06
C ASN A 54 -18.36 5.10 -2.71
N TYR A 55 -18.25 5.81 -1.58
CA TYR A 55 -18.57 5.29 -0.24
C TYR A 55 -19.39 6.32 0.56
N PRO A 56 -20.66 6.54 0.20
CA PRO A 56 -21.49 7.55 0.86
C PRO A 56 -21.74 7.25 2.34
N GLU A 57 -21.50 6.03 2.79
CA GLU A 57 -21.60 5.62 4.19
C GLU A 57 -20.35 5.95 5.03
N PHE A 58 -19.24 6.35 4.40
CA PHE A 58 -18.03 6.79 5.10
C PHE A 58 -17.97 8.31 5.23
N ASN A 59 -17.27 8.78 6.26
CA ASN A 59 -16.93 10.20 6.38
C ASN A 59 -15.54 10.44 5.80
N PHE A 60 -15.40 11.33 4.83
CA PHE A 60 -14.11 11.71 4.25
C PHE A 60 -13.65 13.05 4.82
N LEU A 61 -12.41 13.10 5.28
CA LEU A 61 -11.78 14.29 5.81
C LEU A 61 -10.49 14.56 5.06
N PHE A 62 -10.43 15.78 4.57
CA PHE A 62 -9.29 16.30 3.86
C PHE A 62 -8.26 16.89 4.85
N ILE A 63 -6.97 16.65 4.59
CA ILE A 63 -5.86 17.36 5.22
C ILE A 63 -4.94 17.96 4.15
N GLN A 64 -4.39 19.13 4.46
CA GLN A 64 -3.41 19.79 3.60
C GLN A 64 -2.09 19.00 3.62
N ASP A 65 -1.54 18.74 2.43
CA ASP A 65 -0.32 17.95 2.26
C ASP A 65 0.95 18.77 2.04
N GLY A 66 0.81 20.04 1.63
CA GLY A 66 1.92 20.96 1.47
C GLY A 66 2.90 20.56 0.37
N LEU A 67 2.49 19.72 -0.59
CA LEU A 67 3.28 19.41 -1.78
C LEU A 67 3.30 20.60 -2.73
N SER A 68 4.47 20.89 -3.32
CA SER A 68 4.61 21.85 -4.40
C SER A 68 4.49 21.17 -5.77
N ASP A 69 4.19 21.95 -6.81
CA ASP A 69 4.17 21.46 -8.20
C ASP A 69 5.51 20.82 -8.61
N HIS A 70 6.63 21.35 -8.08
CA HIS A 70 7.96 20.80 -8.29
C HIS A 70 8.12 19.41 -7.64
N ASP A 71 7.58 19.21 -6.44
CA ASP A 71 7.64 17.91 -5.77
C ASP A 71 6.91 16.85 -6.58
N VAL A 72 5.72 17.20 -7.08
CA VAL A 72 4.90 16.32 -7.93
C VAL A 72 5.59 16.03 -9.26
N ALA A 73 6.14 17.05 -9.91
CA ALA A 73 6.82 16.92 -11.20
C ALA A 73 8.14 16.11 -11.13
N SER A 74 8.75 16.01 -9.94
CA SER A 74 10.01 15.28 -9.77
C SER A 74 9.92 13.78 -10.05
N LEU A 75 8.71 13.20 -9.91
CA LEU A 75 8.44 11.75 -9.93
C LEU A 75 9.31 10.94 -8.94
N ASP A 76 10.03 11.60 -8.02
CA ASP A 76 10.74 10.95 -6.93
C ASP A 76 9.72 10.59 -5.84
N LEU A 77 9.12 9.41 -6.02
CA LEU A 77 8.12 8.86 -5.11
C LEU A 77 8.64 8.78 -3.66
N THR A 78 9.94 8.57 -3.48
CA THR A 78 10.54 8.53 -2.15
C THR A 78 10.55 9.92 -1.52
N ALA A 79 10.95 10.95 -2.27
CA ALA A 79 10.91 12.33 -1.81
C ALA A 79 9.47 12.78 -1.50
N ILE A 80 8.51 12.47 -2.36
CA ILE A 80 7.08 12.80 -2.13
C ILE A 80 6.62 12.20 -0.80
N VAL A 81 6.89 10.91 -0.53
CA VAL A 81 6.52 10.27 0.75
C VAL A 81 7.19 10.96 1.94
N LEU A 82 8.48 11.31 1.82
CA LEU A 82 9.19 11.99 2.90
C LEU A 82 8.58 13.38 3.20
N VAL A 83 8.28 14.16 2.16
CA VAL A 83 7.64 15.48 2.30
C VAL A 83 6.25 15.35 2.92
N LEU A 84 5.43 14.41 2.44
CA LEU A 84 4.10 14.14 3.00
C LEU A 84 4.19 13.86 4.51
N ASN A 85 5.14 13.04 4.95
CA ASN A 85 5.28 12.72 6.36
C ASN A 85 5.77 13.90 7.22
N GLU A 86 6.54 14.82 6.64
CA GLU A 86 6.93 16.05 7.32
C GLU A 86 5.75 17.03 7.43
N LYS A 87 5.07 17.29 6.31
CA LYS A 87 4.06 18.35 6.19
C LYS A 87 2.68 17.95 6.74
N CYS A 88 2.27 16.68 6.61
CA CYS A 88 0.95 16.23 7.04
C CYS A 88 0.83 16.02 8.56
N GLN A 89 1.94 15.94 9.30
CA GLN A 89 1.91 15.58 10.73
C GLN A 89 1.05 16.56 11.55
N LEU A 90 1.29 17.86 11.42
CA LEU A 90 0.55 18.89 12.17
C LEU A 90 -0.93 18.98 11.71
N PRO A 91 -1.24 19.12 10.40
CA PRO A 91 -2.63 19.11 9.92
C PRO A 91 -3.42 17.88 10.37
N PHE A 92 -2.80 16.70 10.33
CA PHE A 92 -3.45 15.47 10.79
C PHE A 92 -3.68 15.48 12.30
N GLN A 93 -2.72 15.94 13.10
CA GLN A 93 -2.88 16.05 14.54
C GLN A 93 -4.03 17.00 14.92
N GLU A 94 -4.16 18.13 14.22
CA GLU A 94 -5.26 19.09 14.42
C GLU A 94 -6.61 18.49 14.01
N CYS A 95 -6.66 17.79 12.87
CA CYS A 95 -7.83 17.06 12.41
C CYS A 95 -8.28 16.02 13.45
N LEU A 96 -7.35 15.22 13.97
CA LEU A 96 -7.63 14.19 14.96
C LEU A 96 -8.07 14.80 16.30
N ALA A 97 -7.46 15.91 16.73
CA ALA A 97 -7.85 16.62 17.95
C ALA A 97 -9.27 17.19 17.85
N ARG A 98 -9.66 17.70 16.67
CA ARG A 98 -11.04 18.15 16.42
C ARG A 98 -12.03 16.99 16.53
N LEU A 99 -11.73 15.84 15.92
CA LEU A 99 -12.60 14.66 16.02
C LEU A 99 -12.76 14.17 17.47
N VAL A 100 -11.67 14.18 18.26
CA VAL A 100 -11.75 13.83 19.69
C VAL A 100 -12.66 14.80 20.45
N LYS A 101 -12.55 16.12 20.20
CA LYS A 101 -13.39 17.14 20.85
C LYS A 101 -14.86 17.03 20.46
N GLU A 102 -15.16 16.83 19.18
CA GLU A 102 -16.54 16.64 18.69
C GLU A 102 -17.23 15.46 19.40
N GLN A 103 -16.45 14.44 19.78
CA GLN A 103 -16.94 13.24 20.45
C GLN A 103 -17.07 13.36 21.96
N GLU A 104 -16.53 14.37 22.64
CA GLU A 104 -16.84 14.57 24.07
C GLU A 104 -18.34 14.82 24.30
N THR A 105 -19.08 15.15 23.23
CA THR A 105 -20.53 15.36 23.22
C THR A 105 -21.34 14.17 22.69
N ARG A 106 -20.69 13.12 22.16
CA ARG A 106 -21.33 11.95 21.51
C ARG A 106 -20.73 10.63 22.00
N ASP A 107 -21.55 9.59 22.17
CA ASP A 107 -21.11 8.29 22.71
C ASP A 107 -20.50 7.36 21.62
N ASP A 108 -19.71 7.93 20.67
CA ASP A 108 -19.17 7.28 19.47
C ASP A 108 -17.63 7.39 19.31
N GLY A 109 -16.91 7.40 20.44
CA GLY A 109 -15.45 7.61 20.54
C GLY A 109 -14.56 6.88 19.50
N ILE A 110 -13.46 7.52 19.10
CA ILE A 110 -12.42 6.92 18.24
C ILE A 110 -11.82 5.70 18.94
N ALA A 111 -11.97 4.53 18.33
CA ALA A 111 -11.41 3.28 18.83
C ALA A 111 -9.94 3.10 18.45
N CYS A 112 -9.53 3.55 17.25
CA CYS A 112 -8.16 3.42 16.74
C CYS A 112 -7.94 4.26 15.47
N VAL A 113 -6.68 4.63 15.24
CA VAL A 113 -6.16 5.13 13.96
C VAL A 113 -5.50 3.98 13.21
N ILE A 114 -5.97 3.64 12.01
CA ILE A 114 -5.33 2.68 11.11
C ILE A 114 -4.67 3.50 10.00
N TYR A 115 -3.41 3.28 9.71
CA TYR A 115 -2.72 4.10 8.70
C TYR A 115 -1.87 3.22 7.79
N ASP A 116 -1.81 3.60 6.52
CA ASP A 116 -0.91 2.99 5.56
C ASP A 116 0.56 3.11 6.00
N GLU A 117 1.39 2.11 5.70
CA GLU A 117 2.82 2.11 6.06
C GLU A 117 3.60 3.35 5.58
N LEU A 118 3.17 3.98 4.48
CA LEU A 118 3.80 5.19 3.95
C LEU A 118 3.28 6.47 4.62
N SER A 119 2.16 6.43 5.36
CA SER A 119 1.58 7.58 6.06
C SER A 119 1.94 7.58 7.55
N TYR A 120 3.21 7.32 7.87
CA TYR A 120 3.70 7.10 9.23
C TYR A 120 3.66 8.32 10.17
N PHE A 121 3.46 9.53 9.64
CA PHE A 121 3.12 10.74 10.42
C PHE A 121 1.91 10.52 11.35
N SER A 122 1.03 9.59 10.97
CA SER A 122 -0.17 9.23 11.72
C SER A 122 0.13 8.65 13.10
N GLU A 123 1.25 7.94 13.27
CA GLU A 123 1.64 7.36 14.56
C GLU A 123 1.85 8.45 15.61
N ALA A 124 2.64 9.47 15.25
CA ALA A 124 3.00 10.53 16.17
C ALA A 124 1.76 11.32 16.63
N ALA A 125 0.86 11.62 15.70
CA ALA A 125 -0.41 12.31 15.98
C ALA A 125 -1.33 11.47 16.89
N ALA A 126 -1.52 10.18 16.58
CA ALA A 126 -2.33 9.28 17.40
C ALA A 126 -1.79 9.15 18.83
N ARG A 127 -0.47 9.01 18.97
CA ARG A 127 0.22 8.91 20.26
C ARG A 127 0.07 10.18 21.10
N ASN A 128 0.20 11.35 20.48
CA ASN A 128 0.04 12.64 21.19
C ASN A 128 -1.38 12.78 21.79
N LEU A 129 -2.38 12.19 21.14
CA LEU A 129 -3.76 12.14 21.61
C LEU A 129 -4.11 10.87 22.39
N LYS A 130 -3.13 10.02 22.70
CA LYS A 130 -3.28 8.76 23.44
C LYS A 130 -4.27 7.77 22.79
N LEU A 131 -4.38 7.82 21.47
CA LEU A 131 -5.16 6.88 20.68
C LEU A 131 -4.28 5.71 20.24
N PRO A 132 -4.79 4.46 20.26
CA PRO A 132 -4.06 3.33 19.70
C PRO A 132 -3.95 3.48 18.19
N SER A 133 -2.83 3.04 17.63
CA SER A 133 -2.58 3.06 16.18
C SER A 133 -2.24 1.66 15.65
N ILE A 134 -2.57 1.40 14.38
CA ILE A 134 -2.30 0.14 13.69
C ILE A 134 -1.77 0.45 12.30
N ILE A 135 -0.69 -0.24 11.91
CA ILE A 135 -0.13 -0.12 10.57
C ILE A 135 -0.89 -1.07 9.65
N PHE A 136 -1.33 -0.57 8.50
CA PHE A 136 -1.82 -1.36 7.39
C PHE A 136 -0.75 -1.43 6.30
N ARG A 137 -0.37 -2.64 5.89
CA ARG A 137 0.62 -2.90 4.85
C ARG A 137 -0.06 -3.46 3.61
N THR A 138 0.08 -2.71 2.54
CA THR A 138 -0.41 -3.00 1.18
C THR A 138 0.67 -3.65 0.32
N SER A 139 1.92 -3.68 0.79
CA SER A 139 3.02 -4.46 0.21
C SER A 139 3.15 -5.84 0.85
N ASN A 140 3.90 -6.73 0.20
CA ASN A 140 4.07 -8.11 0.65
C ASN A 140 5.09 -8.27 1.80
N ALA A 141 4.97 -9.35 2.56
CA ALA A 141 5.81 -9.62 3.73
C ALA A 141 7.30 -9.79 3.35
N ASN A 142 7.58 -10.40 2.21
CA ASN A 142 8.94 -10.64 1.73
C ASN A 142 9.68 -9.34 1.35
N THR A 143 8.96 -8.33 0.88
CA THR A 143 9.53 -7.00 0.63
C THR A 143 10.02 -6.34 1.91
N PHE A 144 9.29 -6.48 3.02
CA PHE A 144 9.75 -5.95 4.30
C PHE A 144 11.00 -6.67 4.81
N LEU A 145 11.05 -8.00 4.64
CA LEU A 145 12.23 -8.80 4.96
C LEU A 145 13.43 -8.39 4.09
N ALA A 146 13.22 -8.23 2.78
CA ALA A 146 14.25 -7.76 1.85
C ALA A 146 14.78 -6.36 2.22
N ARG A 147 13.90 -5.42 2.56
CA ARG A 147 14.29 -4.08 3.05
C ARG A 147 15.08 -4.15 4.37
N SER A 148 14.73 -5.07 5.26
CA SER A 148 15.48 -5.30 6.50
C SER A 148 16.90 -5.80 6.21
N VAL A 149 17.06 -6.72 5.25
CA VAL A 149 18.38 -7.17 4.78
C VAL A 149 19.17 -6.01 4.17
N ILE A 150 18.55 -5.16 3.34
CA ILE A 150 19.22 -3.98 2.77
C ILE A 150 19.79 -3.06 3.88
N ILE A 151 19.00 -2.81 4.94
CA ILE A 151 19.45 -1.99 6.07
C ILE A 151 20.64 -2.65 6.79
N GLU A 152 20.58 -3.96 7.02
CA GLU A 152 21.67 -4.71 7.66
C GLU A 152 22.94 -4.70 6.81
N MET A 153 22.83 -4.88 5.49
CA MET A 153 23.93 -4.76 4.54
C MET A 153 24.55 -3.36 4.61
N TYR A 154 23.73 -2.31 4.60
CA TYR A 154 24.18 -0.93 4.70
C TYR A 154 24.94 -0.65 5.99
N VAL A 155 24.42 -1.12 7.14
CA VAL A 155 25.10 -0.98 8.44
C VAL A 155 26.45 -1.71 8.49
N GLN A 156 26.59 -2.81 7.75
CA GLN A 156 27.84 -3.56 7.62
C GLN A 156 28.82 -2.97 6.58
N GLY A 157 28.50 -1.81 5.99
CA GLY A 157 29.32 -1.19 4.93
C GLY A 157 29.23 -1.92 3.58
N ARG A 158 28.30 -2.87 3.42
CA ARG A 158 28.00 -3.54 2.15
C ARG A 158 26.88 -2.76 1.48
N ILE A 159 27.19 -1.67 0.79
CA ILE A 159 26.17 -0.98 -0.02
C ILE A 159 25.80 -1.95 -1.15
N PRO A 160 24.55 -2.42 -1.25
CA PRO A 160 24.12 -3.13 -2.45
C PRO A 160 24.09 -2.08 -3.56
N LEU A 161 25.18 -1.94 -4.31
CA LEU A 161 25.09 -1.30 -5.61
C LEU A 161 24.14 -2.18 -6.40
N ALA A 162 23.04 -1.59 -6.87
CA ALA A 162 22.07 -2.25 -7.70
C ALA A 162 22.73 -2.52 -9.05
N ASP A 163 23.62 -3.52 -9.10
CA ASP A 163 24.05 -4.10 -10.36
C ASP A 163 22.83 -4.84 -10.92
N PRO A 164 22.18 -4.30 -11.96
CA PRO A 164 20.98 -4.91 -12.54
C PRO A 164 21.32 -6.29 -13.13
N LEU A 165 22.60 -6.58 -13.36
CA LEU A 165 23.11 -7.83 -13.87
C LEU A 165 23.63 -8.77 -12.78
N SER A 166 23.59 -8.42 -11.49
CA SER A 166 24.09 -9.32 -10.44
C SER A 166 23.21 -10.56 -10.30
N GLN A 167 23.81 -11.74 -10.43
CA GLN A 167 23.17 -13.04 -10.20
C GLN A 167 23.42 -13.57 -8.78
N LYS A 168 24.12 -12.80 -7.94
CA LYS A 168 24.55 -13.25 -6.63
C LYS A 168 23.36 -13.38 -5.68
N ALA A 169 23.26 -14.53 -5.04
CA ALA A 169 22.20 -14.83 -4.08
C ALA A 169 22.32 -13.98 -2.81
N VAL A 170 21.18 -13.55 -2.27
CA VAL A 170 21.05 -12.93 -0.95
C VAL A 170 20.85 -14.05 0.07
N LEU A 171 21.94 -14.44 0.73
CA LEU A 171 21.96 -15.59 1.65
C LEU A 171 20.99 -15.43 2.83
N GLU A 172 20.77 -14.19 3.26
CA GLU A 172 19.89 -13.81 4.35
C GLU A 172 18.40 -13.95 3.97
N HIS A 173 18.08 -13.89 2.68
CA HIS A 173 16.69 -14.00 2.19
C HIS A 173 16.54 -14.70 0.82
N PRO A 174 16.80 -16.02 0.73
CA PRO A 174 16.52 -16.79 -0.47
C PRO A 174 15.01 -16.78 -0.80
N PRO A 175 14.62 -16.82 -2.10
CA PRO A 175 15.46 -17.03 -3.29
C PRO A 175 15.94 -15.72 -3.95
N LEU A 176 15.97 -14.59 -3.23
CA LEU A 176 16.34 -13.31 -3.83
C LEU A 176 17.82 -13.28 -4.23
N ARG A 177 18.11 -12.56 -5.32
CA ARG A 177 19.43 -12.09 -5.71
C ARG A 177 19.59 -10.62 -5.40
N GLU A 178 20.83 -10.12 -5.46
CA GLU A 178 21.11 -8.69 -5.29
C GLU A 178 20.30 -7.82 -6.26
N ARG A 179 20.11 -8.24 -7.52
CA ARG A 179 19.27 -7.51 -8.49
C ARG A 179 17.77 -7.51 -8.18
N ASP A 180 17.31 -8.46 -7.36
CA ASP A 180 15.90 -8.60 -6.97
C ASP A 180 15.58 -7.73 -5.72
N LEU A 181 16.60 -7.15 -5.08
CA LEU A 181 16.42 -6.31 -3.90
C LEU A 181 15.62 -5.03 -4.27
N PRO A 182 14.64 -4.63 -3.44
CA PRO A 182 13.73 -3.52 -3.75
C PRO A 182 14.37 -2.16 -3.46
N ILE A 183 15.52 -1.89 -4.09
CA ILE A 183 16.21 -0.61 -4.03
C ILE A 183 15.49 0.36 -4.97
N SER A 184 15.16 1.55 -4.48
CA SER A 184 14.53 2.57 -5.32
C SER A 184 15.43 2.94 -6.49
N SER A 185 14.89 2.89 -7.69
CA SER A 185 15.51 3.46 -8.90
C SER A 185 15.21 4.96 -9.04
N PHE A 186 14.33 5.50 -8.20
CA PHE A 186 13.96 6.91 -8.17
C PHE A 186 14.67 7.63 -7.03
N GLY A 187 15.15 8.83 -7.35
CA GLY A 187 15.71 9.74 -6.37
C GLY A 187 17.07 9.36 -5.79
N PRO A 188 17.62 10.20 -4.91
CA PRO A 188 18.85 9.93 -4.20
C PRO A 188 18.74 8.71 -3.26
N MET A 189 19.75 7.83 -3.24
CA MET A 189 19.79 6.67 -2.32
C MET A 189 19.56 7.04 -0.85
N LYS A 190 20.02 8.22 -0.42
CA LYS A 190 19.82 8.73 0.94
C LYS A 190 18.33 8.81 1.30
N ASN A 191 17.49 9.27 0.38
CA ASN A 191 16.04 9.34 0.57
C ASN A 191 15.47 7.95 0.77
N PHE A 192 15.91 6.98 -0.04
CA PHE A 192 15.47 5.59 0.05
C PHE A 192 15.82 4.98 1.42
N PHE A 193 17.06 5.13 1.88
CA PHE A 193 17.48 4.64 3.20
C PHE A 193 16.72 5.32 4.35
N ASN A 194 16.46 6.63 4.25
CA ASN A 194 15.63 7.34 5.23
C ASN A 194 14.20 6.76 5.26
N LEU A 195 13.59 6.55 4.10
CA LEU A 195 12.23 6.01 4.00
C LEU A 195 12.13 4.60 4.60
N ILE A 196 12.97 3.66 4.17
CA ILE A 196 12.91 2.29 4.70
C ILE A 196 13.29 2.23 6.18
N GLY A 197 14.14 3.14 6.66
CA GLY A 197 14.44 3.31 8.08
C GLY A 197 13.21 3.73 8.88
N ASN A 198 12.47 4.73 8.42
CA ASN A 198 11.23 5.21 9.05
C ASN A 198 10.14 4.14 9.04
N VAL A 199 9.91 3.49 7.89
CA VAL A 199 8.88 2.45 7.73
C VAL A 199 9.17 1.19 8.54
N ARG A 200 10.45 0.95 8.89
CA ARG A 200 10.86 -0.16 9.78
C ARG A 200 10.52 0.08 11.24
N ASP A 201 10.36 1.33 11.69
CA ASP A 201 10.02 1.62 13.09
C ASP A 201 8.54 1.34 13.38
N VAL A 202 8.25 0.09 13.75
CA VAL A 202 6.89 -0.38 14.02
C VAL A 202 6.56 -0.50 15.51
N ARG A 203 7.55 -0.27 16.40
CA ARG A 203 7.47 -0.63 17.82
C ARG A 203 6.42 0.16 18.61
N ARG A 204 5.96 1.28 18.07
CA ARG A 204 4.99 2.17 18.72
C ARG A 204 3.54 1.82 18.36
N SER A 205 3.33 1.05 17.30
CA SER A 205 2.00 0.66 16.83
C SER A 205 1.50 -0.57 17.59
N SER A 206 0.19 -0.64 17.81
CA SER A 206 -0.45 -1.70 18.60
C SER A 206 -0.49 -3.05 17.85
N ALA A 207 -0.47 -3.01 16.53
CA ALA A 207 -0.42 -4.17 15.65
C ALA A 207 -0.04 -3.76 14.22
N ILE A 208 0.25 -4.76 13.39
CA ILE A 208 0.40 -4.64 11.94
C ILE A 208 -0.66 -5.53 11.28
N VAL A 209 -1.29 -5.02 10.24
CA VAL A 209 -2.23 -5.76 9.39
C VAL A 209 -1.64 -5.85 8.00
N TYR A 210 -1.57 -7.06 7.46
CA TYR A 210 -1.14 -7.31 6.09
C TYR A 210 -2.34 -7.76 5.24
N ASN A 211 -2.47 -7.16 4.06
CA ASN A 211 -3.28 -7.73 2.99
C ASN A 211 -2.52 -8.91 2.35
N THR A 212 -2.41 -10.03 3.06
CA THR A 212 -1.77 -11.26 2.57
C THR A 212 -2.46 -12.49 3.13
N MET A 213 -2.12 -13.66 2.59
CA MET A 213 -2.66 -14.95 2.98
C MET A 213 -1.59 -15.86 3.55
N ASP A 214 -1.97 -16.69 4.52
CA ASP A 214 -1.08 -17.69 5.12
C ASP A 214 -0.53 -18.68 4.08
N CYS A 215 -1.32 -19.03 3.07
CA CYS A 215 -0.90 -19.92 1.98
C CYS A 215 0.19 -19.34 1.08
N LEU A 216 0.35 -18.01 1.01
CA LEU A 216 1.39 -17.34 0.24
C LEU A 216 2.61 -17.00 1.10
N GLU A 217 2.37 -16.43 2.28
CA GLU A 217 3.41 -15.76 3.07
C GLU A 217 3.44 -16.18 4.56
N GLY A 218 2.80 -17.27 4.96
CA GLY A 218 2.71 -17.69 6.37
C GLY A 218 4.07 -17.82 7.07
N SER A 219 5.08 -18.38 6.39
CA SER A 219 6.45 -18.47 6.92
C SER A 219 7.14 -17.10 7.05
N SER A 220 6.91 -16.20 6.11
CA SER A 220 7.43 -14.82 6.12
C SER A 220 6.77 -14.00 7.22
N ILE A 221 5.45 -14.13 7.41
CA ILE A 221 4.72 -13.51 8.52
C ILE A 221 5.23 -14.03 9.88
N ALA A 222 5.52 -15.33 10.01
CA ALA A 222 6.09 -15.89 11.23
C ALA A 222 7.48 -15.30 11.55
N LYS A 223 8.33 -15.10 10.55
CA LYS A 223 9.62 -14.41 10.70
C LYS A 223 9.43 -12.95 11.12
N LEU A 224 8.53 -12.23 10.47
CA LEU A 224 8.21 -10.85 10.83
C LEU A 224 7.67 -10.73 12.26
N GLN A 225 6.88 -11.70 12.71
CA GLN A 225 6.36 -11.73 14.08
C GLN A 225 7.47 -11.78 15.13
N GLN A 226 8.60 -12.44 14.81
CA GLN A 226 9.81 -12.49 15.64
C GLN A 226 10.61 -11.19 15.57
N LEU A 227 10.70 -10.57 14.39
CA LEU A 227 11.48 -9.33 14.19
C LEU A 227 10.79 -8.10 14.79
N CYS A 228 9.51 -7.92 14.52
CA CYS A 228 8.78 -6.70 14.83
C CYS A 228 8.34 -6.60 16.29
N HIS A 229 8.23 -7.74 17.00
CA HIS A 229 7.75 -7.83 18.39
C HIS A 229 6.38 -7.19 18.66
N VAL A 230 5.62 -6.88 17.61
CA VAL A 230 4.23 -6.42 17.66
C VAL A 230 3.33 -7.44 16.96
N PRO A 231 2.07 -7.62 17.40
CA PRO A 231 1.18 -8.62 16.79
C PRO A 231 0.90 -8.31 15.31
N ILE A 232 1.07 -9.31 14.45
CA ILE A 232 0.86 -9.22 13.00
C ILE A 232 -0.35 -10.06 12.60
N PHE A 233 -1.22 -9.50 11.77
CA PHE A 233 -2.44 -10.16 11.28
C PHE A 233 -2.44 -10.19 9.75
N ALA A 234 -2.32 -11.37 9.17
CA ALA A 234 -2.61 -11.61 7.77
C ALA A 234 -4.13 -11.74 7.60
N ILE A 235 -4.76 -10.81 6.88
CA ILE A 235 -6.22 -10.76 6.71
C ILE A 235 -6.65 -10.83 5.24
N GLY A 236 -5.70 -10.99 4.32
CA GLY A 236 -5.96 -10.99 2.88
C GLY A 236 -6.58 -12.29 2.36
N PRO A 237 -7.00 -12.31 1.09
CA PRO A 237 -7.03 -11.16 0.20
C PRO A 237 -8.32 -10.36 0.45
N ILE A 238 -8.17 -9.09 0.84
CA ILE A 238 -9.30 -8.30 1.36
C ILE A 238 -10.36 -7.98 0.31
N HIS A 239 -9.98 -7.90 -0.97
CA HIS A 239 -10.89 -7.66 -2.10
C HIS A 239 -11.93 -8.79 -2.32
N MET A 240 -11.72 -9.97 -1.70
CA MET A 240 -12.66 -11.09 -1.74
C MET A 240 -13.61 -11.12 -0.52
N ILE A 241 -13.36 -10.35 0.54
CA ILE A 241 -14.10 -10.48 1.80
C ILE A 241 -15.47 -9.79 1.73
N VAL A 242 -15.50 -8.59 1.18
CA VAL A 242 -16.74 -7.85 0.92
C VAL A 242 -16.70 -7.32 -0.51
N PRO A 243 -17.83 -7.31 -1.23
CA PRO A 243 -17.95 -6.51 -2.44
C PRO A 243 -17.68 -5.06 -2.09
N ALA A 244 -16.72 -4.44 -2.77
CA ALA A 244 -16.38 -3.03 -2.64
C ALA A 244 -16.56 -2.39 -4.03
N PRO A 245 -17.10 -1.16 -4.11
CA PRO A 245 -17.10 -0.39 -5.34
C PRO A 245 -15.69 -0.24 -5.90
N SER A 246 -15.57 -0.11 -7.22
CA SER A 246 -14.31 0.33 -7.81
C SER A 246 -13.96 1.72 -7.31
N CYS A 247 -12.68 1.98 -7.10
CA CYS A 247 -12.15 3.26 -6.62
C CYS A 247 -11.04 3.78 -7.54
N SER A 248 -11.05 3.29 -8.78
CA SER A 248 -10.12 3.71 -9.83
C SER A 248 -10.10 5.24 -9.91
N LEU A 249 -8.90 5.83 -9.93
CA LEU A 249 -8.73 7.28 -10.14
C LEU A 249 -9.10 7.66 -11.59
N LEU A 250 -9.19 6.68 -12.48
CA LEU A 250 -9.56 6.80 -13.89
C LEU A 250 -10.86 6.05 -14.19
N GLU A 251 -11.62 6.56 -15.16
CA GLU A 251 -12.86 5.94 -15.63
C GLU A 251 -12.59 4.62 -16.35
N GLU A 252 -13.29 3.55 -15.95
CA GLU A 252 -13.16 2.21 -16.49
C GLU A 252 -13.90 2.03 -17.83
N ASP A 253 -13.22 1.45 -18.83
CA ASP A 253 -13.84 0.98 -20.07
C ASP A 253 -14.57 -0.35 -19.80
N THR A 254 -15.86 -0.27 -19.53
CA THR A 254 -16.71 -1.46 -19.34
C THR A 254 -17.04 -2.19 -20.65
N ASP A 255 -16.91 -1.52 -21.80
CA ASP A 255 -17.14 -2.12 -23.11
C ASP A 255 -16.12 -3.22 -23.42
N CYS A 256 -14.94 -3.22 -22.77
CA CYS A 256 -13.95 -4.29 -22.92
C CYS A 256 -14.49 -5.67 -22.54
N MET A 257 -15.46 -5.72 -21.63
CA MET A 257 -16.11 -6.97 -21.23
C MET A 257 -16.90 -7.57 -22.38
N SER A 258 -17.64 -6.76 -23.13
CA SER A 258 -18.37 -7.22 -24.33
C SER A 258 -17.43 -7.77 -25.41
N TRP A 259 -16.19 -7.28 -25.46
CA TRP A 259 -15.17 -7.83 -26.36
C TRP A 259 -14.66 -9.18 -25.89
N LEU A 260 -14.44 -9.35 -24.58
CA LEU A 260 -14.02 -10.61 -23.98
C LEU A 260 -15.07 -11.72 -24.14
N ASP A 261 -16.36 -11.39 -24.07
CA ASP A 261 -17.48 -12.34 -24.28
C ASP A 261 -17.42 -13.05 -25.64
N ARG A 262 -16.75 -12.45 -26.64
CA ARG A 262 -16.62 -12.99 -28.00
C ARG A 262 -15.37 -13.84 -28.20
N GLN A 263 -14.51 -13.94 -27.19
CA GLN A 263 -13.25 -14.66 -27.27
C GLN A 263 -13.40 -16.11 -26.80
N ALA A 264 -12.51 -16.98 -27.26
CA ALA A 264 -12.49 -18.37 -26.78
C ALA A 264 -11.98 -18.43 -25.32
N PRO A 265 -12.38 -19.46 -24.55
CA PRO A 265 -11.86 -19.66 -23.20
C PRO A 265 -10.32 -19.77 -23.20
N SER A 266 -9.69 -19.09 -22.22
CA SER A 266 -8.24 -19.05 -22.03
C SER A 266 -7.44 -18.71 -23.29
N SER A 267 -7.98 -17.86 -24.18
CA SER A 267 -7.30 -17.42 -25.41
C SER A 267 -6.70 -16.02 -25.34
N VAL A 268 -7.03 -15.23 -24.31
CA VAL A 268 -6.62 -13.83 -24.17
C VAL A 268 -5.51 -13.69 -23.14
N ILE A 269 -4.50 -12.89 -23.47
CA ILE A 269 -3.56 -12.33 -22.49
C ILE A 269 -4.04 -10.93 -22.14
N TYR A 270 -4.35 -10.72 -20.87
CA TYR A 270 -4.59 -9.39 -20.34
C TYR A 270 -3.25 -8.75 -19.98
N GLY A 271 -3.02 -7.50 -20.35
CA GLY A 271 -1.83 -6.75 -19.99
C GLY A 271 -2.20 -5.42 -19.34
N SER A 272 -1.59 -5.12 -18.20
CA SER A 272 -1.74 -3.84 -17.51
C SER A 272 -0.37 -3.21 -17.30
N GLU A 273 0.07 -2.45 -18.32
CA GLU A 273 1.31 -1.66 -18.28
C GLU A 273 1.02 -0.21 -18.69
N GLN A 274 1.82 0.71 -18.17
CA GLN A 274 1.84 2.09 -18.61
C GLN A 274 2.43 2.12 -20.02
N VAL A 275 1.61 2.45 -21.02
CA VAL A 275 2.10 2.56 -22.39
C VAL A 275 2.46 4.01 -22.66
N GLU A 276 3.76 4.30 -22.75
CA GLU A 276 4.33 5.63 -23.06
C GLU A 276 4.14 6.04 -24.53
N SER A 277 2.98 5.73 -25.11
CA SER A 277 2.59 5.76 -26.53
C SER A 277 2.80 4.43 -27.27
N LEU A 278 1.71 3.96 -27.89
CA LEU A 278 1.76 2.84 -28.83
C LEU A 278 2.24 3.37 -30.19
N PRO A 279 2.95 2.54 -30.99
CA PRO A 279 3.33 2.95 -32.35
C PRO A 279 2.12 3.42 -33.17
N ASP A 280 2.33 4.42 -34.02
CA ASP A 280 1.28 4.92 -34.91
C ASP A 280 0.67 3.78 -35.73
N GLY A 281 -0.67 3.74 -35.76
CA GLY A 281 -1.40 2.69 -36.45
C GLY A 281 -1.45 1.34 -35.73
N PHE A 282 -0.83 1.16 -34.55
CA PHE A 282 -0.88 -0.10 -33.79
C PHE A 282 -2.32 -0.58 -33.54
N ARG A 283 -3.21 0.32 -33.12
CA ARG A 283 -4.63 -0.01 -32.89
C ARG A 283 -5.32 -0.52 -34.16
N ALA A 284 -4.98 0.06 -35.32
CA ALA A 284 -5.52 -0.39 -36.61
C ALA A 284 -4.93 -1.74 -37.04
N ILE A 285 -3.65 -2.00 -36.74
CA ILE A 285 -2.97 -3.26 -37.05
C ILE A 285 -3.52 -4.41 -36.22
N VAL A 286 -3.68 -4.22 -34.90
CA VAL A 286 -4.30 -5.22 -34.02
C VAL A 286 -5.74 -5.47 -34.45
N GLY A 287 -6.48 -4.40 -34.77
CA GLY A 287 -7.87 -4.46 -35.14
C GLY A 287 -8.77 -4.94 -33.99
N GLU A 288 -10.07 -4.64 -34.08
CA GLU A 288 -11.01 -4.95 -33.00
C GLU A 288 -11.27 -6.45 -32.82
N GLN A 289 -10.77 -7.31 -33.72
CA GLN A 289 -10.92 -8.76 -33.61
C GLN A 289 -9.78 -9.45 -32.86
N GLN A 290 -8.53 -8.96 -32.94
CA GLN A 290 -7.38 -9.65 -32.37
C GLN A 290 -6.93 -9.10 -31.00
N GLY A 291 -7.32 -7.88 -30.65
CA GLY A 291 -6.98 -7.30 -29.36
C GLY A 291 -7.75 -6.02 -29.08
N ARG A 292 -7.69 -5.56 -27.83
CA ARG A 292 -8.34 -4.33 -27.39
C ARG A 292 -7.39 -3.53 -26.50
N VAL A 293 -7.27 -2.25 -26.79
CA VAL A 293 -6.48 -1.29 -26.00
C VAL A 293 -7.44 -0.29 -25.40
N VAL A 294 -7.43 -0.16 -24.08
CA VAL A 294 -8.30 0.76 -23.32
C VAL A 294 -7.44 1.64 -22.41
N LYS A 295 -7.94 2.83 -22.02
CA LYS A 295 -7.21 3.71 -21.09
C LYS A 295 -7.14 3.08 -19.70
N TRP A 296 -8.25 2.47 -19.27
CA TRP A 296 -8.37 1.83 -17.97
C TRP A 296 -9.37 0.68 -18.05
N ALA A 297 -9.02 -0.50 -17.54
CA ALA A 297 -9.87 -1.69 -17.59
C ALA A 297 -10.42 -2.02 -16.20
N PRO A 298 -11.64 -2.57 -16.09
CA PRO A 298 -12.15 -3.19 -14.86
C PRO A 298 -11.36 -4.48 -14.56
N GLN A 299 -10.13 -4.33 -14.06
CA GLN A 299 -9.13 -5.40 -14.00
C GLN A 299 -9.63 -6.65 -13.28
N LYS A 300 -10.38 -6.48 -12.18
CA LYS A 300 -10.91 -7.60 -11.39
C LYS A 300 -11.88 -8.43 -12.22
N GLU A 301 -12.78 -7.77 -12.94
CA GLU A 301 -13.76 -8.39 -13.83
C GLU A 301 -13.07 -9.04 -15.03
N VAL A 302 -12.06 -8.39 -15.60
CA VAL A 302 -11.25 -8.95 -16.70
C VAL A 302 -10.53 -10.23 -16.25
N LEU A 303 -9.86 -10.22 -15.10
CA LEU A 303 -9.16 -11.39 -14.57
C LEU A 303 -10.11 -12.54 -14.22
N ALA A 304 -11.35 -12.23 -13.82
CA ALA A 304 -12.38 -13.23 -13.55
C ALA A 304 -13.01 -13.81 -14.84
N HIS A 305 -12.77 -13.19 -16.00
CA HIS A 305 -13.38 -13.58 -17.26
C HIS A 305 -12.75 -14.85 -17.85
N ASN A 306 -13.60 -15.80 -18.30
CA ASN A 306 -13.16 -17.13 -18.78
C ASN A 306 -12.21 -17.08 -20.00
N ALA A 307 -12.27 -16.02 -20.80
CA ALA A 307 -11.40 -15.81 -21.96
C ALA A 307 -9.94 -15.52 -21.56
N VAL A 308 -9.70 -14.99 -20.36
CA VAL A 308 -8.34 -14.67 -19.92
C VAL A 308 -7.62 -15.96 -19.52
N GLY A 309 -6.52 -16.26 -20.23
CA GLY A 309 -5.66 -17.41 -19.98
C GLY A 309 -4.33 -17.06 -19.32
N GLY A 310 -3.97 -15.77 -19.29
CA GLY A 310 -2.74 -15.27 -18.71
C GLY A 310 -2.78 -13.76 -18.44
N PHE A 311 -2.00 -13.33 -17.45
CA PHE A 311 -1.90 -11.94 -17.04
C PHE A 311 -0.46 -11.42 -17.16
N TRP A 312 -0.22 -10.51 -18.10
CA TRP A 312 1.01 -9.75 -18.20
C TRP A 312 0.98 -8.58 -17.20
N SER A 313 1.88 -8.63 -16.22
CA SER A 313 1.82 -7.75 -15.05
C SER A 313 3.19 -7.28 -14.61
N HIS A 314 3.24 -6.02 -14.17
CA HIS A 314 4.38 -5.47 -13.45
C HIS A 314 4.55 -6.05 -12.03
N CYS A 315 3.69 -6.97 -11.58
CA CYS A 315 3.80 -7.65 -10.27
C CYS A 315 3.59 -6.73 -9.05
N GLY A 316 2.74 -5.71 -9.18
CA GLY A 316 2.18 -5.01 -8.04
C GLY A 316 1.38 -5.99 -7.15
N TRP A 317 1.47 -5.81 -5.84
CA TRP A 317 0.93 -6.78 -4.89
C TRP A 317 -0.59 -6.99 -5.00
N ASN A 318 -1.37 -5.91 -5.19
CA ASN A 318 -2.82 -6.03 -5.32
C ASN A 318 -3.22 -6.79 -6.58
N SER A 319 -2.65 -6.43 -7.74
CA SER A 319 -2.92 -7.12 -9.02
C SER A 319 -2.51 -8.59 -8.97
N LEU A 320 -1.42 -8.93 -8.27
CA LEU A 320 -1.07 -10.32 -8.03
C LEU A 320 -2.15 -11.03 -7.19
N LEU A 321 -2.61 -10.44 -6.10
CA LEU A 321 -3.66 -11.04 -5.27
C LEU A 321 -4.95 -11.27 -6.08
N GLU A 322 -5.33 -10.34 -6.95
CA GLU A 322 -6.47 -10.49 -7.86
C GLU A 322 -6.27 -11.66 -8.84
N SER A 323 -5.09 -11.73 -9.50
CA SER A 323 -4.76 -12.82 -10.42
C SER A 323 -4.78 -14.19 -9.74
N ILE A 324 -4.22 -14.29 -8.53
CA ILE A 324 -4.23 -15.52 -7.73
C ILE A 324 -5.65 -15.89 -7.31
N SER A 325 -6.47 -14.90 -6.96
CA SER A 325 -7.86 -15.11 -6.57
C SER A 325 -8.73 -15.58 -7.74
N GLU A 326 -8.29 -15.31 -8.98
CA GLU A 326 -8.95 -15.82 -10.19
C GLU A 326 -8.29 -17.04 -10.82
N GLY A 327 -7.14 -17.47 -10.31
CA GLY A 327 -6.44 -18.67 -10.81
C GLY A 327 -5.76 -18.43 -12.16
N VAL A 328 -5.47 -17.16 -12.50
CA VAL A 328 -4.82 -16.77 -13.74
C VAL A 328 -3.30 -16.73 -13.53
N PRO A 329 -2.51 -17.45 -14.35
CA PRO A 329 -1.05 -17.42 -14.28
C PRO A 329 -0.47 -16.14 -14.88
N LEU A 330 0.76 -15.79 -14.49
CA LEU A 330 1.34 -14.49 -14.79
C LEU A 330 2.53 -14.54 -15.78
N ILE A 331 2.67 -13.50 -16.59
CA ILE A 331 3.94 -13.08 -17.16
C ILE A 331 4.38 -11.84 -16.39
N CYS A 332 5.50 -11.95 -15.70
CA CYS A 332 6.00 -10.97 -14.77
C CYS A 332 7.04 -10.08 -15.47
N ARG A 333 6.76 -8.77 -15.54
CA ARG A 333 7.71 -7.76 -16.01
C ARG A 333 7.80 -6.62 -14.98
N PRO A 334 8.53 -6.80 -13.88
CA PRO A 334 8.59 -5.78 -12.83
C PRO A 334 9.28 -4.52 -13.34
N SER A 335 8.80 -3.36 -12.90
CA SER A 335 9.35 -2.06 -13.22
C SER A 335 10.23 -1.54 -12.09
N PHE A 336 9.74 -1.48 -10.86
CA PHE A 336 10.45 -0.87 -9.74
C PHE A 336 9.96 -1.31 -8.36
N GLY A 337 10.61 -0.83 -7.30
CA GLY A 337 10.15 -1.02 -5.93
C GLY A 337 10.10 -2.49 -5.51
N ASP A 338 8.97 -2.91 -4.95
CA ASP A 338 8.74 -4.27 -4.43
C ASP A 338 8.46 -5.32 -5.51
N GLN A 339 8.19 -4.88 -6.73
CA GLN A 339 7.75 -5.72 -7.85
C GLN A 339 8.74 -6.83 -8.21
N LYS A 340 10.06 -6.55 -8.12
CA LYS A 340 11.11 -7.55 -8.40
C LYS A 340 11.11 -8.70 -7.38
N VAL A 341 10.87 -8.38 -6.10
CA VAL A 341 10.67 -9.38 -5.04
C VAL A 341 9.45 -10.22 -5.37
N THR A 342 8.32 -9.57 -5.70
CA THR A 342 7.07 -10.25 -6.05
C THR A 342 7.26 -11.19 -7.25
N ALA A 343 7.83 -10.71 -8.36
CA ALA A 343 8.08 -11.49 -9.57
C ALA A 343 8.97 -12.72 -9.31
N ARG A 344 9.97 -12.57 -8.44
CA ARG A 344 10.85 -13.67 -8.04
C ARG A 344 10.09 -14.75 -7.26
N TYR A 345 9.18 -14.36 -6.35
CA TYR A 345 8.35 -15.32 -5.62
C TYR A 345 7.32 -15.99 -6.53
N VAL A 346 6.70 -15.25 -7.45
CA VAL A 346 5.77 -15.81 -8.45
C VAL A 346 6.42 -16.90 -9.29
N SER A 347 7.64 -16.64 -9.79
CA SER A 347 8.34 -17.58 -10.68
C SER A 347 9.04 -18.73 -9.94
N GLN A 348 9.69 -18.47 -8.81
CA GLN A 348 10.56 -19.47 -8.16
C GLN A 348 9.88 -20.24 -7.02
N VAL A 349 8.98 -19.58 -6.27
CA VAL A 349 8.37 -20.14 -5.05
C VAL A 349 6.99 -20.71 -5.35
N TRP A 350 6.07 -19.86 -5.83
CA TRP A 350 4.71 -20.28 -6.14
C TRP A 350 4.62 -20.97 -7.51
N ARG A 351 5.55 -20.64 -8.41
CA ARG A 351 5.67 -21.20 -9.77
C ARG A 351 4.39 -21.03 -10.58
N VAL A 352 3.72 -19.90 -10.42
CA VAL A 352 2.45 -19.56 -11.10
C VAL A 352 2.64 -18.50 -12.18
N GLY A 353 3.89 -18.24 -12.56
CA GLY A 353 4.18 -17.33 -13.66
C GLY A 353 5.63 -17.38 -14.10
N LEU A 354 5.92 -16.65 -15.17
CA LEU A 354 7.21 -16.55 -15.83
C LEU A 354 7.80 -15.16 -15.63
N HIS A 355 9.05 -15.05 -15.22
CA HIS A 355 9.73 -13.77 -15.01
C HIS A 355 10.56 -13.39 -16.24
N LEU A 356 10.22 -12.27 -16.86
CA LEU A 356 10.99 -11.64 -17.92
C LEU A 356 11.99 -10.67 -17.31
N GLU A 357 13.26 -11.07 -17.30
CA GLU A 357 14.34 -10.36 -16.61
C GLU A 357 15.18 -9.47 -17.54
N ASP A 358 15.23 -9.81 -18.83
CA ASP A 358 16.11 -9.21 -19.83
C ASP A 358 15.33 -8.28 -20.80
N GLU A 359 16.00 -7.77 -21.83
CA GLU A 359 15.40 -6.86 -22.81
C GLU A 359 14.22 -7.51 -23.55
N LEU A 360 13.20 -6.71 -23.86
CA LEU A 360 11.99 -7.23 -24.51
C LEU A 360 12.22 -7.44 -26.02
N GLU A 361 12.78 -8.59 -26.38
CA GLU A 361 12.87 -9.01 -27.78
C GLU A 361 11.60 -9.73 -28.25
N ARG A 362 11.20 -9.49 -29.51
CA ARG A 362 10.01 -10.12 -30.11
C ARG A 362 9.98 -11.64 -29.94
N GLY A 363 11.12 -12.30 -30.14
CA GLY A 363 11.23 -13.76 -30.04
C GLY A 363 11.05 -14.26 -28.60
N GLU A 364 11.53 -13.50 -27.62
CA GLU A 364 11.35 -13.82 -26.20
C GLU A 364 9.90 -13.63 -25.77
N ILE A 365 9.25 -12.55 -26.23
CA ILE A 365 7.82 -12.30 -25.99
C ILE A 365 6.98 -13.43 -26.60
N GLU A 366 7.25 -13.87 -27.83
CA GLU A 366 6.53 -14.99 -28.43
C GLU A 366 6.75 -16.28 -27.63
N SER A 367 8.00 -16.56 -27.25
CA SER A 367 8.37 -17.74 -26.49
C SER A 367 7.66 -17.81 -25.13
N VAL A 368 7.65 -16.72 -24.36
CA VAL A 368 7.00 -16.69 -23.04
C VAL A 368 5.48 -16.82 -23.14
N ILE A 369 4.87 -16.19 -24.14
CA ILE A 369 3.43 -16.32 -24.42
C ILE A 369 3.10 -17.77 -24.78
N ARG A 370 3.88 -18.40 -25.65
CA ARG A 370 3.71 -19.81 -26.03
C ARG A 370 3.87 -20.74 -24.82
N ARG A 371 4.89 -20.52 -24.00
CA ARG A 371 5.13 -21.30 -22.77
C ARG A 371 3.97 -21.22 -21.79
N LEU A 372 3.39 -20.03 -21.62
CA LEU A 372 2.25 -19.83 -20.72
C LEU A 372 0.95 -20.39 -21.30
N MET A 373 0.68 -20.16 -22.58
CA MET A 373 -0.64 -20.39 -23.18
C MET A 373 -0.77 -21.77 -23.82
N ALA A 374 0.29 -22.33 -24.39
CA ALA A 374 0.24 -23.52 -25.24
C ALA A 374 1.06 -24.71 -24.73
N ASP A 375 2.14 -24.46 -23.98
CA ASP A 375 3.00 -25.55 -23.51
C ASP A 375 2.47 -26.20 -22.23
N LYS A 376 2.93 -27.43 -21.97
CA LYS A 376 2.64 -28.18 -20.73
C LYS A 376 3.05 -27.41 -19.47
N GLU A 377 4.11 -26.62 -19.54
CA GLU A 377 4.56 -25.77 -18.42
C GLU A 377 3.44 -24.81 -17.99
N GLY A 378 2.72 -24.22 -18.95
CA GLY A 378 1.58 -23.34 -18.75
C GLY A 378 0.38 -24.04 -18.10
N ASP A 379 0.09 -25.29 -18.50
CA ASP A 379 -0.96 -26.10 -17.84
C ASP A 379 -0.63 -26.36 -16.37
N GLU A 380 0.62 -26.69 -16.07
CA GLU A 380 1.08 -26.89 -14.70
C GLU A 380 1.02 -25.59 -13.88
N MET A 381 1.32 -24.44 -14.49
CA MET A 381 1.16 -23.13 -13.85
C MET A 381 -0.31 -22.82 -13.55
N ARG A 382 -1.23 -23.05 -14.50
CA ARG A 382 -2.68 -22.89 -14.29
C ARG A 382 -3.18 -23.78 -13.16
N GLN A 383 -2.75 -25.04 -13.09
CA GLN A 383 -3.14 -25.93 -12.00
C GLN A 383 -2.66 -25.42 -10.65
N ARG A 384 -1.42 -24.90 -10.56
CA ARG A 384 -0.91 -24.30 -9.32
C ARG A 384 -1.66 -23.01 -8.96
N ALA A 385 -2.00 -22.17 -9.93
CA ALA A 385 -2.79 -20.96 -9.73
C ALA A 385 -4.21 -21.30 -9.21
N MET A 386 -4.87 -22.29 -9.79
CA MET A 386 -6.16 -22.81 -9.31
C MET A 386 -6.07 -23.35 -7.88
N ASN A 387 -5.04 -24.11 -7.55
CA ASN A 387 -4.83 -24.59 -6.17
C ASN A 387 -4.62 -23.43 -5.18
N LEU A 388 -4.02 -22.32 -5.61
CA LEU A 388 -3.89 -21.12 -4.78
C LEU A 388 -5.22 -20.36 -4.65
N LYS A 389 -6.02 -20.26 -5.72
CA LYS A 389 -7.39 -19.73 -5.69
C LYS A 389 -8.24 -20.46 -4.65
N GLU A 390 -8.26 -21.79 -4.68
CA GLU A 390 -9.00 -22.59 -3.70
C GLU A 390 -8.53 -22.34 -2.26
N LYS A 391 -7.23 -22.18 -2.05
CA LYS A 391 -6.66 -21.82 -0.74
C LYS A 391 -7.05 -20.40 -0.31
N ALA A 392 -7.07 -19.45 -1.23
CA ALA A 392 -7.49 -18.08 -0.97
C ALA A 392 -8.95 -18.04 -0.49
N GLU A 393 -9.84 -18.76 -1.17
CA GLU A 393 -11.23 -18.93 -0.76
C GLU A 393 -11.33 -19.58 0.63
N LEU A 394 -10.53 -20.61 0.91
CA LEU A 394 -10.54 -21.27 2.22
C LEU A 394 -10.08 -20.34 3.34
N CYS A 395 -9.11 -19.45 3.08
CA CYS A 395 -8.62 -18.48 4.06
C CYS A 395 -9.69 -17.49 4.54
N ILE A 396 -10.59 -17.07 3.65
CA ILE A 396 -11.63 -16.06 3.95
C ILE A 396 -12.94 -16.64 4.48
N ARG A 397 -13.22 -17.93 4.22
CA ARG A 397 -14.41 -18.63 4.75
C ARG A 397 -14.45 -18.59 6.28
N THR A 398 -15.64 -18.74 6.86
CA THR A 398 -15.80 -18.79 8.32
C THR A 398 -14.93 -19.89 8.91
N GLY A 399 -14.06 -19.53 9.86
CA GLY A 399 -13.09 -20.44 10.47
C GLY A 399 -11.74 -20.54 9.72
N GLY A 400 -11.61 -19.93 8.55
CA GLY A 400 -10.37 -19.80 7.80
C GLY A 400 -9.34 -18.88 8.49
N SER A 401 -8.08 -18.95 8.06
CA SER A 401 -6.97 -18.22 8.71
C SER A 401 -7.17 -16.70 8.68
N SER A 402 -7.48 -16.12 7.53
CA SER A 402 -7.73 -14.68 7.38
C SER A 402 -8.98 -14.22 8.12
N SER A 403 -10.07 -15.02 8.05
CA SER A 403 -11.30 -14.77 8.81
C SER A 403 -11.04 -14.74 10.32
N ASN A 404 -10.27 -15.70 10.84
CA ASN A 404 -9.90 -15.77 12.25
C ASN A 404 -8.98 -14.60 12.66
N SER A 405 -8.01 -14.24 11.82
CA SER A 405 -7.13 -13.09 12.06
C SER A 405 -7.93 -11.79 12.12
N LEU A 406 -8.86 -11.57 11.19
CA LEU A 406 -9.74 -10.41 11.17
C LEU A 406 -10.65 -10.37 12.40
N ASN A 407 -11.21 -11.51 12.84
CA ASN A 407 -12.03 -11.58 14.05
C ASN A 407 -11.20 -11.29 15.31
N LYS A 408 -9.99 -11.84 15.43
CA LYS A 408 -9.07 -11.52 16.54
C LYS A 408 -8.73 -10.03 16.55
N HIS A 409 -8.50 -9.45 15.39
CA HIS A 409 -8.20 -8.03 15.21
C HIS A 409 -9.37 -7.13 15.63
N THR A 410 -10.58 -7.38 15.11
CA THR A 410 -11.79 -6.62 15.46
C THR A 410 -12.17 -6.74 16.94
N MET A 411 -11.95 -7.91 17.54
CA MET A 411 -12.14 -8.11 18.98
C MET A 411 -11.17 -7.28 19.83
N ARG A 412 -9.96 -7.00 19.35
CA ARG A 412 -9.01 -6.12 20.06
C ARG A 412 -9.46 -4.67 20.08
N PHE A 413 -10.04 -4.16 19.00
CA PHE A 413 -10.68 -2.84 19.02
C PHE A 413 -11.75 -2.80 20.11
N ARG A 414 -12.62 -3.82 20.17
CA ARG A 414 -13.68 -3.88 21.18
C ARG A 414 -13.16 -4.04 22.63
N HIS A 415 -12.04 -4.74 22.84
CA HIS A 415 -11.53 -5.02 24.19
C HIS A 415 -10.61 -3.93 24.77
N SER A 416 -9.74 -3.32 23.93
CA SER A 416 -8.94 -2.14 24.35
C SER A 416 -9.84 -1.03 24.89
N CYS A 417 -11.00 -0.88 24.23
CA CYS A 417 -12.07 0.04 24.59
C CYS A 417 -12.68 -0.20 25.98
N ARG A 418 -13.00 -1.46 26.36
CA ARG A 418 -13.57 -1.76 27.69
C ARG A 418 -12.60 -1.46 28.83
N LYS A 419 -11.29 -1.63 28.60
CA LYS A 419 -10.26 -1.28 29.60
C LYS A 419 -10.10 0.24 29.76
N GLN A 420 -10.31 1.01 28.69
CA GLN A 420 -10.26 2.48 28.74
C GLN A 420 -11.52 3.05 29.42
N GLU A 421 -12.72 2.59 29.04
CA GLU A 421 -13.98 2.95 29.73
C GLU A 421 -13.93 2.63 31.22
N ALA A 422 -13.42 1.45 31.61
CA ALA A 422 -13.28 1.06 33.01
C ALA A 422 -12.23 1.89 33.78
N LYS A 423 -11.27 2.52 33.09
CA LYS A 423 -10.30 3.44 33.69
C LYS A 423 -10.87 4.85 33.82
N ASP A 424 -11.60 5.33 32.82
CA ASP A 424 -12.21 6.66 32.85
C ASP A 424 -13.44 6.71 33.78
N ALA A 425 -14.20 5.61 33.91
CA ALA A 425 -15.24 5.46 34.93
C ALA A 425 -14.69 5.40 36.38
N LYS A 426 -13.39 5.16 36.55
CA LYS A 426 -12.69 5.17 37.84
C LYS A 426 -11.97 6.48 38.14
N LYS A 427 -11.97 7.46 37.23
CA LYS A 427 -11.48 8.80 37.54
C LYS A 427 -12.51 9.51 38.43
N PRO A 428 -12.14 10.03 39.62
CA PRO A 428 -13.02 10.90 40.37
C PRO A 428 -13.34 12.14 39.53
N ARG A 429 -14.61 12.50 39.40
CA ARG A 429 -15.00 13.83 38.90
C ARG A 429 -14.40 14.86 39.85
N MET A 430 -13.38 15.60 39.40
CA MET A 430 -12.93 16.78 40.13
C MET A 430 -14.04 17.82 40.02
N GLU A 431 -14.65 18.14 41.15
CA GLU A 431 -15.45 19.35 41.30
C GLU A 431 -14.54 20.56 41.03
N SER A 432 -15.05 21.47 40.21
CA SER A 432 -14.36 22.69 39.79
C SER A 432 -14.12 23.60 40.99
N CYS A 433 -12.88 23.68 41.47
CA CYS A 433 -12.44 24.79 42.31
C CYS A 433 -11.90 25.92 41.42
N SER A 434 -12.67 26.99 41.32
CA SER A 434 -12.24 28.28 40.80
C SER A 434 -11.19 28.90 41.72
N VAL A 435 -9.98 29.12 41.22
CA VAL A 435 -9.02 30.02 41.87
C VAL A 435 -8.54 31.04 40.85
N THR A 436 -8.85 32.29 41.17
CA THR A 436 -8.50 33.53 40.49
C THR A 436 -7.00 33.78 40.45
N ALA A 437 -6.54 34.34 39.34
CA ALA A 437 -5.18 34.86 39.16
C ALA A 437 -4.94 36.10 40.03
N ASP A 438 -3.81 36.13 40.76
CA ASP A 438 -3.02 37.35 40.93
C ASP A 438 -1.60 37.08 41.50
N LYS A 439 -0.62 37.67 40.79
CA LYS A 439 0.72 38.17 41.20
C LYS A 439 1.79 37.21 41.79
N VAL A 440 3.00 37.25 41.22
CA VAL A 440 4.15 38.06 41.69
C VAL A 440 5.33 37.97 40.69
N LEU A 441 5.99 39.12 40.50
CA LEU A 441 7.15 39.43 39.64
C LEU A 441 8.52 39.08 40.29
N HIS A 442 9.57 39.10 39.45
CA HIS A 442 11.02 39.22 39.71
C HIS A 442 11.76 37.96 40.22
N THR A 443 13.00 37.62 39.80
CA THR A 443 14.10 38.36 39.14
C THR A 443 15.15 37.38 38.58
N ASP A 444 16.06 37.94 37.77
CA ASP A 444 17.47 37.57 37.52
C ASP A 444 17.83 36.59 36.40
N GLY A 445 18.57 37.16 35.45
CA GLY A 445 19.16 36.47 34.31
C GLY A 445 20.51 35.82 34.59
N LYS A 446 21.02 35.18 33.55
CA LYS A 446 22.45 35.00 33.26
C LYS A 446 22.61 34.60 31.80
N ASP A 447 23.34 35.46 31.09
CA ASP A 447 24.02 35.17 29.84
C ASP A 447 24.91 33.94 29.95
N CYS A 448 24.97 33.14 28.89
CA CYS A 448 26.15 32.42 28.42
C CYS A 448 25.96 32.18 26.91
N GLY A 449 26.60 33.00 26.09
CA GLY A 449 26.76 32.76 24.66
C GLY A 449 27.82 31.71 24.39
N LEU A 450 27.65 30.96 23.29
CA LEU A 450 28.72 30.25 22.60
C LEU A 450 28.48 30.35 21.09
N ASP A 451 29.48 30.94 20.43
CA ASP A 451 29.62 31.16 19.00
C ASP A 451 29.68 29.83 18.23
N TYR A 452 29.00 29.79 17.08
CA TYR A 452 29.25 28.79 16.04
C TYR A 452 30.07 29.46 14.92
N ALA A 453 31.31 29.01 14.77
CA ALA A 453 32.17 29.35 13.65
C ALA A 453 31.75 28.57 12.39
N ASN A 454 31.65 29.32 11.30
CA ASN A 454 31.59 28.84 9.92
C ASN A 454 32.91 28.20 9.53
N GLU A 455 32.88 27.00 8.93
CA GLU A 455 33.90 26.56 7.98
C GLU A 455 33.20 25.94 6.76
N ASN A 456 33.38 26.64 5.64
CA ASN A 456 33.16 26.19 4.27
C ASN A 456 34.34 25.31 3.86
N ASP A 457 34.05 24.21 3.16
CA ASP A 457 34.87 23.56 2.12
C ASP A 457 33.91 22.56 1.43
N GLY A 458 33.70 22.46 0.12
CA GLY A 458 34.48 22.91 -1.03
C GLY A 458 34.62 21.74 -2.02
N PHE A 459 33.59 21.39 -2.77
CA PHE A 459 33.60 20.55 -4.00
C PHE A 459 32.27 20.83 -4.71
N GLY A 460 32.17 21.35 -5.94
CA GLY A 460 32.94 21.08 -7.15
C GLY A 460 31.87 20.81 -8.23
N SER A 461 31.41 21.88 -8.89
CA SER A 461 30.34 21.88 -9.89
C SER A 461 30.78 21.21 -11.19
N LEU A 462 29.96 20.33 -11.73
CA LEU A 462 29.99 19.95 -13.14
C LEU A 462 28.60 20.22 -13.73
N ASP A 463 28.56 21.21 -14.63
CA ASP A 463 27.48 21.53 -15.54
C ASP A 463 27.20 20.34 -16.48
N GLU A 464 25.94 19.94 -16.61
CA GLU A 464 25.41 19.48 -17.89
C GLU A 464 23.97 20.02 -18.06
N ASN A 465 23.88 21.13 -18.79
CA ASN A 465 22.64 21.59 -19.43
C ASN A 465 22.26 20.63 -20.56
N LYS A 466 21.03 20.11 -20.55
CA LYS A 466 20.29 19.80 -21.78
C LYS A 466 18.84 20.22 -21.62
N ASP A 467 18.49 21.20 -22.45
CA ASP A 467 17.15 21.72 -22.67
C ASP A 467 16.20 20.60 -23.13
N TYR A 468 15.04 20.48 -22.49
CA TYR A 468 13.86 19.85 -23.07
C TYR A 468 12.75 20.90 -23.12
N GLU A 469 12.35 21.25 -24.33
CA GLU A 469 11.28 22.19 -24.62
C GLU A 469 9.90 21.64 -24.21
N ASN A 470 9.06 22.57 -23.76
CA ASN A 470 7.72 22.39 -23.25
C ASN A 470 6.77 21.66 -24.22
N GLY A 471 6.25 20.52 -23.78
CA GLY A 471 4.95 19.99 -24.18
C GLY A 471 4.03 20.07 -22.96
N SER A 472 2.91 20.79 -23.09
CA SER A 472 1.88 20.87 -22.05
C SER A 472 1.02 19.62 -22.12
N ASP A 473 0.92 18.86 -21.02
CA ASP A 473 -0.16 17.91 -20.77
C ASP A 473 -0.23 17.56 -19.27
N ASP A 474 -1.37 17.89 -18.65
CA ASP A 474 -1.66 17.86 -17.20
C ASP A 474 -2.01 16.46 -16.63
N ASP A 475 -1.48 15.35 -17.17
CA ASP A 475 -1.94 13.98 -16.78
C ASP A 475 -0.83 13.05 -16.21
N TYR A 476 0.39 13.55 -15.98
CA TYR A 476 1.55 12.73 -15.60
C TYR A 476 1.60 12.25 -14.13
N GLY A 477 0.79 12.85 -13.23
CA GLY A 477 0.83 12.52 -11.78
C GLY A 477 -0.08 11.35 -11.35
N ASN A 478 -1.10 11.01 -12.14
CA ASN A 478 -2.19 10.12 -11.71
C ASN A 478 -1.97 8.64 -12.08
N SER A 479 -1.01 8.33 -12.95
CA SER A 479 -0.87 7.00 -13.59
C SER A 479 0.35 6.19 -13.15
N LEU A 480 1.08 6.64 -12.13
CA LEU A 480 2.24 5.91 -11.60
C LEU A 480 1.90 4.67 -10.76
N TRP A 481 0.61 4.32 -10.57
CA TRP A 481 0.20 3.21 -9.70
C TRP A 481 -1.11 2.51 -10.08
#